data_AF-A0A1Y3EPM4-F1
#
_entry.id   AF-A0A1Y3EPM4-F1
#
_cell.length_a   1.000
_cell.length_b   1.000
_cell.length_c   1.000
_cell.angle_alpha   90.00
_cell.angle_beta   90.00
_cell.angle_gamma   90.00
#
_symmetry.space_group_name_H-M   'P 1'
#
loop_
_entity.id
_entity.type
_entity.pdbx_description
1 polymer ?
#
loop_
_entity_poly.entity_id
_entity_poly.type
_entity_poly.pdbx_seq_one_letter_code
_entity_poly.pdbx_strand_id
1 'polypeptide(L)'
;NFTKAVVEAFKILHQQGLIYRDYRIVNWSPYFCSVISDIEVQLRYVEQPTEITVPGRIEPVSFGRMYFIKYPLENPTAEDEFVIVATTRPETIPADQAIAVHPEDPRYGHLIGLRVRNPLLPGKLL
;
A
#
# COMPACT_ATOMS: atom_id res chain seq x y z
N ASN A 1 -38.75 3.78 -15.08
CA ASN A 1 -38.41 3.50 -16.50
C ASN A 1 -36.92 3.66 -16.87
N PHE A 2 -36.02 4.09 -15.97
CA PHE A 2 -34.59 4.29 -16.31
C PHE A 2 -33.69 3.05 -16.18
N THR A 3 -34.07 2.03 -15.40
CA THR A 3 -33.27 0.81 -15.18
C THR A 3 -33.00 0.04 -16.47
N LYS A 4 -33.96 -0.01 -17.40
CA LYS A 4 -33.79 -0.70 -18.69
C LYS A 4 -32.66 -0.10 -19.51
N ALA A 5 -32.53 1.23 -19.53
CA ALA A 5 -31.48 1.92 -20.28
C ALA A 5 -30.08 1.62 -19.71
N VAL A 6 -29.93 1.59 -18.39
CA VAL A 6 -28.65 1.26 -17.73
C VAL A 6 -28.23 -0.17 -18.03
N VAL A 7 -29.16 -1.12 -17.92
CA VAL A 7 -28.89 -2.54 -18.23
C VAL A 7 -28.49 -2.72 -19.69
N GLU A 8 -29.17 -2.03 -20.62
CA GLU A 8 -28.83 -2.11 -22.04
C GLU A 8 -27.47 -1.51 -22.35
N ALA A 9 -27.16 -0.32 -21.81
CA ALA A 9 -25.85 0.30 -21.96
C ALA A 9 -24.73 -0.61 -21.41
N PHE A 10 -24.92 -1.22 -20.24
CA PHE A 10 -23.97 -2.15 -19.66
C PHE A 10 -23.72 -3.36 -20.59
N LYS A 11 -24.79 -3.96 -21.14
CA LYS A 11 -24.68 -5.10 -22.05
C LYS A 11 -23.91 -4.74 -23.31
N ILE A 12 -24.22 -3.60 -23.93
CA ILE A 12 -23.54 -3.13 -25.15
C ILE A 12 -22.06 -2.94 -24.88
N LEU A 13 -21.71 -2.22 -23.80
CA LEU A 13 -20.31 -1.95 -23.45
C LEU A 13 -19.55 -3.22 -23.06
N HIS A 14 -20.20 -4.18 -22.41
CA HIS A 14 -19.61 -5.48 -22.10
C HIS A 14 -19.38 -6.32 -23.36
N GLN A 15 -20.35 -6.38 -24.27
CA GLN A 15 -20.21 -7.07 -25.56
C GLN A 15 -19.09 -6.46 -26.43
N GLN A 16 -18.86 -5.16 -26.31
CA GLN A 16 -17.74 -4.45 -26.97
C GLN A 16 -16.40 -4.62 -26.25
N GLY A 17 -16.35 -5.31 -25.10
CA GLY A 17 -15.13 -5.48 -24.30
C GLY A 17 -14.69 -4.24 -23.51
N LEU A 18 -15.51 -3.20 -23.45
CA LEU A 18 -15.21 -1.96 -22.71
C LEU A 18 -15.54 -2.08 -21.22
N ILE A 19 -16.51 -2.93 -20.87
CA ILE A 19 -16.78 -3.35 -19.50
C ILE A 19 -16.36 -4.80 -19.33
N TYR A 20 -15.60 -5.08 -18.28
CA TYR A 20 -15.15 -6.42 -17.94
C TYR A 20 -15.06 -6.59 -16.42
N ARG A 21 -14.87 -7.84 -15.98
CA ARG A 21 -14.61 -8.17 -14.58
C ARG A 21 -13.23 -8.79 -14.47
N ASP A 22 -12.39 -8.18 -13.65
CA ASP A 22 -11.06 -8.68 -13.32
C ASP A 22 -10.66 -8.20 -11.91
N TYR A 23 -9.53 -8.67 -11.41
CA TYR A 23 -8.95 -8.26 -10.14
C TYR A 23 -8.14 -6.97 -10.33
N ARG A 24 -8.44 -5.97 -9.50
CA ARG A 24 -7.67 -4.72 -9.39
C ARG A 24 -7.64 -4.25 -7.94
N ILE A 25 -6.68 -3.40 -7.62
CA ILE A 25 -6.69 -2.66 -6.36
C ILE A 25 -7.87 -1.67 -6.41
N VAL A 26 -8.60 -1.58 -5.30
CA VAL A 26 -9.78 -0.73 -5.14
C VAL A 26 -9.68 0.07 -3.85
N ASN A 27 -10.30 1.24 -3.83
CA ASN A 27 -10.49 1.98 -2.59
C ASN A 27 -11.70 1.38 -1.85
N TRP A 28 -11.44 0.76 -0.71
CA TRP A 28 -12.49 0.23 0.17
C TRP A 28 -12.77 1.22 1.30
N SER A 29 -14.03 1.61 1.48
CA SER A 29 -14.47 2.39 2.64
C SER A 29 -14.96 1.45 3.75
N PRO A 30 -14.28 1.37 4.91
CA PRO A 30 -14.73 0.57 6.04
C PRO A 30 -16.03 1.08 6.67
N TYR A 31 -16.34 2.37 6.50
CA TYR A 31 -17.54 2.98 7.07
C TYR A 31 -18.79 2.62 6.25
N PHE A 32 -18.70 2.70 4.92
CA PHE A 32 -19.82 2.37 4.03
C PHE A 32 -19.89 0.88 3.69
N CYS A 33 -18.84 0.11 3.99
CA CYS A 33 -18.70 -1.28 3.58
C CYS A 33 -18.88 -1.44 2.05
N SER A 34 -18.27 -0.55 1.27
CA SER A 34 -18.33 -0.56 -0.19
C SER A 34 -17.01 -0.12 -0.81
N VAL A 35 -16.81 -0.55 -2.06
CA VAL A 35 -15.84 0.07 -2.96
C VAL A 35 -16.33 1.47 -3.34
N ILE A 36 -15.40 2.41 -3.44
CA ILE A 36 -15.62 3.76 -3.93
C ILE A 36 -14.65 4.07 -5.07
N SER A 37 -15.09 4.93 -5.99
CA SER A 37 -14.29 5.41 -7.12
C SER A 37 -13.23 6.41 -6.67
N ASP A 38 -12.17 6.58 -7.47
CA ASP A 38 -11.10 7.53 -7.15
C ASP A 38 -11.61 8.98 -7.03
N ILE A 39 -12.62 9.35 -7.80
CA ILE A 39 -13.23 10.70 -7.74
C ILE A 39 -14.04 10.94 -6.47
N GLU A 40 -14.49 9.88 -5.79
CA GLU A 40 -15.17 9.97 -4.49
C GLU A 40 -14.18 10.07 -3.32
N VAL A 41 -12.89 9.82 -3.56
CA VAL A 41 -11.84 9.90 -2.54
C VAL A 41 -11.34 11.34 -2.42
N GLN A 42 -11.49 11.92 -1.23
CA GLN A 42 -10.91 13.22 -0.89
C GLN A 42 -9.62 13.03 -0.11
N LEU A 43 -8.52 13.57 -0.64
CA LEU A 43 -7.21 13.52 0.01
C LEU A 43 -7.11 14.58 1.10
N ARG A 44 -6.72 14.17 2.31
CA ARG A 44 -6.36 15.06 3.41
C ARG A 44 -4.87 14.92 3.70
N TYR A 45 -4.15 16.03 3.60
CA TYR A 45 -2.73 16.09 3.92
C TYR A 45 -2.52 16.30 5.43
N VAL A 46 -1.52 15.61 5.98
CA VAL A 46 -1.15 15.65 7.39
C VAL A 46 0.35 15.87 7.46
N GLU A 47 0.79 17.05 7.91
CA GLU A 47 2.19 17.47 7.89
C GLU A 47 2.99 17.00 9.12
N GLN A 48 2.29 16.72 10.22
CA GLN A 48 2.88 16.29 11.48
C GLN A 48 2.01 15.22 12.15
N PRO A 49 2.58 14.42 13.08
CA PRO A 49 1.81 13.46 13.87
C PRO A 49 0.53 14.08 14.43
N THR A 50 -0.63 13.57 14.00
CA THR A 50 -1.95 14.14 14.31
C THR A 50 -2.94 13.02 14.59
N GLU A 51 -3.69 13.15 15.69
CA GLU A 51 -4.81 12.27 16.00
C GLU A 51 -6.05 12.71 15.23
N ILE A 52 -6.62 11.81 14.44
CA ILE A 52 -7.79 12.08 13.60
C ILE A 52 -8.87 11.06 13.91
N THR A 53 -10.04 11.54 14.33
CA THR A 53 -11.24 10.71 14.42
C THR A 53 -11.75 10.40 13.02
N VAL A 54 -11.83 9.11 12.69
CA VAL A 54 -12.35 8.63 11.40
C VAL A 54 -13.80 8.13 11.57
N PRO A 55 -14.68 8.30 10.56
CA PRO A 55 -16.04 7.81 10.62
C PRO A 55 -16.09 6.31 10.97
N GLY A 56 -16.92 5.95 11.95
CA GLY A 56 -17.09 4.56 12.40
C GLY A 56 -16.10 4.08 13.46
N ARG A 57 -15.18 4.93 13.93
CA ARG A 57 -14.32 4.61 15.09
C ARG A 57 -14.62 5.54 16.26
N ILE A 58 -14.62 4.98 17.47
CA ILE A 58 -14.79 5.74 18.73
C ILE A 58 -13.47 6.43 19.08
N GLU A 59 -12.36 5.71 18.96
CA GLU A 59 -11.04 6.22 19.28
C GLU A 59 -10.40 6.90 18.06
N PRO A 60 -9.72 8.06 18.25
CA PRO A 60 -8.90 8.66 17.23
C PRO A 60 -7.80 7.71 16.73
N VAL A 61 -7.37 7.90 15.49
CA VAL A 61 -6.24 7.18 14.90
C VAL A 61 -5.11 8.15 14.64
N SER A 62 -3.89 7.74 14.97
CA SER A 62 -2.67 8.53 14.77
C SER A 62 -2.22 8.47 13.31
N PHE A 63 -2.11 9.61 12.65
CA PHE A 63 -1.60 9.75 11.28
C PHE A 63 -0.34 10.63 11.25
N GLY A 64 0.46 10.53 10.18
CA GLY A 64 1.62 11.41 9.98
C GLY A 64 2.87 11.04 10.78
N ARG A 65 2.95 9.83 11.36
CA ARG A 65 4.15 9.32 12.04
C ARG A 65 5.00 8.54 11.04
N MET A 66 6.30 8.82 11.02
CA MET A 66 7.29 8.10 10.21
C MET A 66 8.08 7.12 11.08
N TYR A 67 8.19 5.88 10.62
CA TYR A 67 8.95 4.82 11.26
C TYR A 67 10.13 4.43 10.38
N PHE A 68 11.30 4.24 10.99
CA PHE A 68 12.52 3.82 10.30
C PHE A 68 12.84 2.39 10.72
N ILE A 69 12.76 1.46 9.78
CA ILE A 69 12.86 0.02 10.02
C ILE A 69 14.08 -0.52 9.29
N LYS A 70 14.90 -1.30 9.99
CA LYS A 70 16.04 -2.01 9.41
C LYS A 70 15.58 -3.34 8.81
N TYR A 71 15.93 -3.60 7.57
CA TYR A 71 15.79 -4.88 6.87
C TYR A 71 17.19 -5.49 6.70
N PRO A 72 17.56 -6.50 7.51
CA PRO A 72 18.87 -7.15 7.39
C PRO A 72 19.02 -7.82 6.04
N LEU A 73 20.22 -7.80 5.44
CA LEU A 73 20.47 -8.61 4.25
C LEU A 73 20.36 -10.11 4.56
N GLU A 74 20.04 -10.90 3.53
CA GLU A 74 19.99 -12.36 3.66
C GLU A 74 21.36 -12.94 4.04
N ASN A 75 22.41 -12.49 3.37
CA ASN A 75 23.79 -12.94 3.51
C ASN A 75 24.71 -11.73 3.72
N PRO A 76 24.72 -11.15 4.92
CA PRO A 76 25.51 -9.95 5.19
C PRO A 76 27.01 -10.28 5.18
N THR A 77 27.82 -9.39 4.59
CA THR A 77 29.29 -9.50 4.55
C THR A 77 29.95 -8.87 5.78
N ALA A 78 29.20 -8.05 6.53
CA ALA A 78 29.58 -7.44 7.81
C ALA A 78 28.41 -7.52 8.80
N GLU A 79 28.67 -7.43 10.11
CA GLU A 79 27.65 -7.61 11.17
C GLU A 79 26.47 -6.63 11.10
N ASP A 80 26.58 -5.51 10.37
CA ASP A 80 25.59 -4.41 10.32
C ASP A 80 25.07 -4.10 8.91
N GLU A 81 24.98 -5.09 8.02
CA GLU A 81 24.50 -4.85 6.65
C GLU A 81 22.96 -4.95 6.55
N PHE A 82 22.30 -3.79 6.46
CA PHE A 82 20.85 -3.65 6.38
C PHE A 82 20.42 -2.46 5.51
N VAL A 83 19.17 -2.52 5.02
CA VAL A 83 18.50 -1.38 4.39
C VAL A 83 17.56 -0.73 5.39
N ILE A 84 17.62 0.61 5.53
CA ILE A 84 16.64 1.35 6.33
C ILE A 84 15.50 1.81 5.43
N VAL A 85 14.28 1.37 5.74
CA VAL A 85 13.05 1.81 5.07
C VAL A 85 12.28 2.76 5.99
N ALA A 86 11.89 3.90 5.44
CA ALA A 86 10.98 4.84 6.08
C ALA A 86 9.54 4.51 5.66
N THR A 87 8.65 4.24 6.61
CA THR A 87 7.22 3.94 6.34
C THR A 87 6.31 4.61 7.35
N THR A 88 5.13 5.05 6.92
CA THR A 88 4.05 5.51 7.80
C THR A 88 3.11 4.37 8.21
N ARG A 89 3.31 3.16 7.65
CA ARG A 89 2.44 2.00 7.83
C ARG A 89 3.24 0.78 8.32
N PRO A 90 3.79 0.81 9.55
CA PRO A 90 4.56 -0.32 10.06
C PRO A 90 3.73 -1.60 10.17
N GLU A 91 2.40 -1.50 10.26
CA GLU A 91 1.49 -2.64 10.28
C GLU A 91 1.46 -3.44 8.98
N THR A 92 1.93 -2.88 7.85
CA THR A 92 1.97 -3.58 6.55
C THR A 92 3.27 -4.34 6.30
N ILE A 93 4.27 -4.21 7.17
CA ILE A 93 5.58 -4.89 7.03
C ILE A 93 5.45 -6.41 6.85
N PRO A 94 4.53 -7.13 7.53
CA PRO A 94 4.32 -8.56 7.30
C PRO A 94 3.90 -8.90 5.86
N ALA A 95 3.33 -7.95 5.12
CA ALA A 95 2.86 -8.13 3.75
C ALA A 95 3.89 -7.74 2.69
N ASP A 96 5.00 -7.10 3.05
CA ASP A 96 6.05 -6.65 2.11
C ASP A 96 6.51 -7.79 1.18
N GLN A 97 6.82 -7.47 -0.07
CA GLN A 97 7.33 -8.45 -1.04
C GLN A 97 8.67 -8.05 -1.65
N ALA A 98 9.02 -6.76 -1.64
CA ALA A 98 10.27 -6.24 -2.14
C ALA A 98 10.55 -4.88 -1.50
N ILE A 99 11.82 -4.43 -1.57
CA ILE A 99 12.21 -3.06 -1.27
C ILE A 99 12.62 -2.39 -2.58
N ALA A 100 12.09 -1.20 -2.84
CA ALA A 100 12.50 -0.40 -3.97
C ALA A 100 13.66 0.52 -3.57
N VAL A 101 14.73 0.50 -4.36
CA VAL A 101 15.90 1.37 -4.20
C VAL A 101 16.10 2.13 -5.50
N HIS A 102 16.38 3.43 -5.40
CA HIS A 102 16.71 4.23 -6.58
C HIS A 102 18.08 3.77 -7.14
N PRO A 103 18.22 3.52 -8.46
CA PRO A 103 19.46 2.99 -9.05
C PRO A 103 20.70 3.82 -8.74
N GLU A 104 20.55 5.14 -8.65
CA GLU A 104 21.64 6.08 -8.37
C GLU A 104 21.78 6.42 -6.87
N ASP A 105 21.06 5.74 -5.97
CA ASP A 105 21.22 5.96 -4.53
C ASP A 105 22.61 5.48 -4.08
N PRO A 106 23.53 6.37 -3.65
CA PRO A 106 24.88 5.97 -3.29
C PRO A 106 24.91 5.05 -2.06
N ARG A 107 23.84 5.04 -1.25
CA ARG A 107 23.76 4.24 -0.01
C ARG A 107 23.43 2.79 -0.29
N TYR A 108 22.58 2.51 -1.29
CA TYR A 108 21.95 1.21 -1.47
C TYR A 108 21.92 0.71 -2.92
N GLY A 109 22.33 1.49 -3.92
CA GLY A 109 22.27 1.09 -5.33
C GLY A 109 23.05 -0.20 -5.62
N HIS A 110 24.14 -0.44 -4.88
CA HIS A 110 24.93 -1.68 -4.95
C HIS A 110 24.21 -2.92 -4.38
N LEU A 111 23.07 -2.75 -3.68
CA LEU A 111 22.28 -3.83 -3.11
C LEU A 111 21.12 -4.27 -4.03
N ILE A 112 20.95 -3.62 -5.19
CA ILE A 112 19.88 -3.98 -6.14
C ILE A 112 20.11 -5.40 -6.66
N GLY A 113 19.06 -6.22 -6.58
CA GLY A 113 19.10 -7.64 -6.93
C GLY A 113 19.49 -8.57 -5.78
N LEU A 114 19.88 -8.02 -4.63
CA LEU A 114 20.07 -8.79 -3.39
C LEU A 114 18.76 -8.93 -2.62
N ARG A 115 18.75 -9.88 -1.69
CA ARG A 115 17.59 -10.19 -0.84
C ARG A 115 17.79 -9.71 0.58
N VAL A 116 16.68 -9.36 1.22
CA VAL A 116 16.64 -8.98 2.64
C VAL A 116 15.71 -9.89 3.42
N ARG A 117 15.90 -9.93 4.74
CA ARG A 117 15.04 -10.63 5.69
C ARG A 117 13.96 -9.68 6.17
N ASN A 118 12.72 -10.16 6.24
CA ASN A 118 11.65 -9.43 6.90
C ASN A 118 11.96 -9.33 8.40
N PRO A 119 11.91 -8.13 9.01
CA PRO A 119 12.31 -7.94 10.40
C PRO A 119 11.28 -8.46 11.40
N LEU A 120 10.03 -8.70 10.99
CA LEU A 120 8.95 -9.14 11.88
C LEU A 120 8.55 -10.61 11.69
N LEU A 121 8.82 -11.18 10.51
CA LEU A 121 8.45 -12.55 10.16
C LEU A 121 9.70 -13.42 9.97
N PRO A 122 10.04 -14.27 10.96
CA PRO A 122 11.16 -15.19 10.85
C PRO A 122 11.07 -16.07 9.59
N GLY A 123 12.16 -16.14 8.82
CA GLY A 123 12.25 -16.98 7.62
C GLY A 123 11.63 -16.37 6.36
N LYS A 124 10.97 -15.21 6.43
CA LYS A 124 10.49 -14.52 5.24
C LYS A 124 11.61 -13.71 4.59
N LEU A 125 11.90 -14.02 3.33
CA LEU A 125 12.81 -13.26 2.48
C LEU A 125 12.02 -12.40 1.51
N LEU A 126 12.57 -11.23 1.23
CA LEU A 126 12.13 -10.29 0.20
C LEU A 126 13.20 -10.40 -0.89
#